data_AF-A0A9E1CEN3-F1
#
_entry.id   AF-A0A9E1CEN3-F1
#
_cell.length_a   1.000
_cell.length_b   1.000
_cell.length_c   1.000
_cell.angle_alpha   90.00
_cell.angle_beta   90.00
_cell.angle_gamma   90.00
#
_symmetry.space_group_name_H-M   'P 1'
#
loop_
_entity.id
_entity.type
_entity.pdbx_description
1 polymer ?
#
loop_
_entity_poly.entity_id
_entity_poly.type
_entity_poly.pdbx_seq_one_letter_code
_entity_poly.pdbx_strand_id
1 'polypeptide(L)'
;MFVANVTPVMLIAGVAVYNGEAFTAIDTALLIQAAMLIAGIGTLIQLYPVWRIGSRLPVVMGLSFTFLSAMMTLASRDYGLMIGATSFAIGIGVTQVPEFFSGMPKIVSDIFAGNPVAGVFVISMILSLTLPKKVKMEDVGALTEDTIDSKKPE
;
A
#
# COMPACT_ATOMS: atom_id res chain seq x y z
N MET A 1 -3.58 -1.77 -18.56
CA MET A 1 -3.55 -1.87 -17.08
C MET A 1 -2.19 -2.29 -16.55
N PHE A 2 -1.67 -3.46 -16.96
CA PHE A 2 -0.46 -4.04 -16.33
C PHE A 2 0.74 -3.08 -16.32
N VAL A 3 1.20 -2.61 -17.48
CA VAL A 3 2.33 -1.67 -17.57
C VAL A 3 2.04 -0.37 -16.80
N ALA A 4 0.87 0.22 -17.01
CA ALA A 4 0.49 1.48 -16.36
C ALA A 4 0.45 1.41 -14.83
N ASN A 5 0.17 0.24 -14.25
CA ASN A 5 0.18 0.03 -12.79
C ASN A 5 1.56 -0.40 -12.28
N VAL A 6 2.32 -1.19 -13.04
CA VAL A 6 3.64 -1.66 -12.60
C VAL A 6 4.70 -0.55 -12.68
N THR A 7 4.67 0.28 -13.72
CA THR A 7 5.67 1.34 -13.94
C THR A 7 5.83 2.30 -12.75
N PRO A 8 4.77 2.94 -12.20
CA PRO A 8 4.96 3.88 -11.10
C PRO A 8 5.45 3.20 -9.82
N VAL A 9 5.04 1.95 -9.56
CA VAL A 9 5.53 1.18 -8.41
C VAL A 9 7.01 0.87 -8.55
N MET A 10 7.43 0.47 -9.75
CA MET A 10 8.83 0.18 -10.05
C MET A 10 9.72 1.43 -9.92
N LEU A 11 9.21 2.59 -10.37
CA LEU A 11 9.92 3.87 -10.24
C LEU A 11 10.09 4.28 -8.77
N ILE A 12 9.04 4.11 -7.95
CA ILE A 12 9.11 4.38 -6.51
C ILE A 12 10.07 3.40 -5.83
N ALA A 13 9.95 2.10 -6.10
CA ALA A 13 10.82 1.08 -5.51
C ALA A 13 12.29 1.29 -5.87
N GLY A 14 12.58 1.73 -7.10
CA GLY A 14 13.94 2.00 -7.57
C GLY A 14 14.64 3.15 -6.84
N VAL A 15 13.90 4.05 -6.20
CA VAL A 15 14.45 5.14 -5.38
C VAL A 15 14.17 4.96 -3.89
N ALA A 16 13.41 3.94 -3.49
CA ALA A 16 12.96 3.78 -2.12
C ALA A 16 14.09 3.34 -1.19
N VAL A 17 14.19 4.04 -0.05
CA VAL A 17 15.12 3.74 1.03
C VAL A 17 14.33 3.58 2.33
N TYR A 18 14.57 2.52 3.10
CA TYR A 18 13.93 2.32 4.41
C TYR A 18 15.01 2.12 5.47
N ASN A 19 14.99 2.94 6.54
CA ASN A 19 16.01 2.96 7.58
C ASN A 19 17.46 3.05 7.03
N GLY A 20 17.66 3.82 5.95
CA GLY A 20 18.98 4.02 5.34
C GLY A 20 19.40 2.95 4.33
N GLU A 21 18.60 1.91 4.12
CA GLU A 21 18.90 0.87 3.14
C GLU A 21 17.97 0.91 1.92
N ALA A 22 18.53 0.76 0.72
CA ALA A 22 17.76 0.64 -0.51
C ALA A 22 16.94 -0.65 -0.55
N PHE A 23 15.81 -0.60 -1.26
CA PHE A 23 14.95 -1.76 -1.50
C PHE A 23 15.69 -2.85 -2.29
N THR A 24 15.49 -4.11 -1.90
CA THR A 24 16.00 -5.26 -2.65
C THR A 24 15.07 -5.63 -3.82
N ALA A 25 15.52 -6.53 -4.69
CA ALA A 25 14.67 -7.09 -5.74
C ALA A 25 13.44 -7.83 -5.16
N ILE A 26 13.58 -8.45 -3.98
CA ILE A 26 12.50 -9.14 -3.29
C ILE A 26 11.47 -8.14 -2.77
N ASP A 27 11.90 -7.05 -2.12
CA ASP A 27 11.00 -5.99 -1.64
C ASP A 27 10.22 -5.36 -2.79
N THR A 28 10.90 -5.12 -3.91
CA THR A 28 10.30 -4.57 -5.13
C THR A 28 9.25 -5.52 -5.71
N ALA A 29 9.55 -6.83 -5.78
CA ALA A 29 8.61 -7.83 -6.27
C ALA A 29 7.36 -7.93 -5.37
N LEU A 30 7.54 -7.93 -4.04
CA LEU A 30 6.44 -7.92 -3.07
C LEU A 30 5.57 -6.68 -3.22
N LEU A 31 6.18 -5.49 -3.39
CA LEU A 31 5.45 -4.25 -3.57
C LEU A 31 4.63 -4.25 -4.87
N ILE A 32 5.19 -4.77 -5.97
CA ILE A 32 4.49 -4.92 -7.25
C ILE A 32 3.30 -5.87 -7.11
N GLN A 33 3.49 -7.02 -6.47
CA GLN A 33 2.41 -8.00 -6.27
C GLN A 33 1.27 -7.41 -5.42
N ALA A 34 1.62 -6.74 -4.32
CA ALA A 34 0.64 -6.06 -3.47
C ALA A 34 -0.13 -4.98 -4.25
N ALA A 35 0.57 -4.14 -5.03
CA ALA A 35 -0.06 -3.10 -5.83
C ALA A 35 -1.02 -3.67 -6.89
N MET A 36 -0.61 -4.75 -7.56
CA MET A 36 -1.44 -5.42 -8.57
C MET A 36 -2.67 -6.10 -7.96
N LEU A 37 -2.54 -6.68 -6.77
CA LEU A 37 -3.66 -7.25 -6.03
C LEU A 37 -4.70 -6.18 -5.67
N ILE A 38 -4.25 -5.05 -5.11
CA ILE A 38 -5.14 -3.94 -4.73
C ILE A 38 -5.82 -3.33 -5.96
N ALA A 39 -5.10 -3.17 -7.07
CA ALA A 39 -5.69 -2.69 -8.33
C ALA A 39 -6.75 -3.66 -8.89
N GLY A 40 -6.52 -4.97 -8.76
CA GLY A 40 -7.49 -6.01 -9.09
C GLY A 40 -8.75 -5.91 -8.24
N ILE A 41 -8.59 -5.80 -6.91
CA ILE A 41 -9.70 -5.63 -5.97
C ILE A 41 -10.49 -4.35 -6.29
N GLY A 42 -9.82 -3.23 -6.53
CA GLY A 42 -10.48 -1.98 -6.89
C GLY A 42 -11.29 -2.09 -8.18
N THR A 43 -10.76 -2.80 -9.18
CA THR A 43 -11.47 -3.06 -10.44
C THR A 43 -12.70 -3.95 -10.22
N LEU A 44 -12.60 -4.97 -9.34
CA LEU A 44 -13.73 -5.82 -8.97
C LEU A 44 -14.82 -5.03 -8.25
N ILE A 45 -14.47 -4.13 -7.33
CA ILE A 45 -15.43 -3.25 -6.64
C ILE A 45 -16.11 -2.31 -7.65
N GLN A 46 -15.39 -1.84 -8.66
CA GLN A 46 -15.95 -0.96 -9.69
C GLN A 46 -16.98 -1.68 -10.58
N LEU A 47 -16.69 -2.95 -10.92
CA LEU A 47 -17.56 -3.85 -11.70
C LEU A 47 -18.77 -4.35 -10.90
N TYR A 48 -18.52 -4.80 -9.66
CA TYR A 48 -19.50 -5.35 -8.73
C TYR A 48 -19.54 -4.46 -7.49
N PRO A 49 -20.34 -3.37 -7.50
CA PRO A 49 -20.37 -2.41 -6.40
C PRO A 49 -20.69 -3.10 -5.09
N VAL A 50 -19.88 -2.79 -4.09
CA VAL A 50 -20.14 -3.15 -2.72
C VAL A 50 -20.77 -1.92 -2.08
N TRP A 51 -22.02 -2.05 -1.66
CA TRP A 51 -22.78 -0.94 -1.08
C TRP A 51 -22.96 0.22 -2.08
N ARG A 52 -22.63 1.48 -1.72
CA ARG A 52 -22.64 2.65 -2.63
C ARG A 52 -21.29 2.90 -3.33
N ILE A 53 -20.31 2.02 -3.16
CA ILE A 53 -18.97 2.18 -3.74
C ILE A 53 -18.88 1.36 -5.02
N GLY A 54 -18.60 2.02 -6.15
CA GLY A 54 -18.47 1.41 -7.48
C GLY A 54 -19.53 1.90 -8.48
N SER A 55 -19.18 2.01 -9.76
CA SER A 55 -20.08 2.59 -10.79
C SER A 55 -20.83 1.57 -11.65
N ARG A 56 -20.64 0.25 -11.46
CA ARG A 56 -21.17 -0.81 -12.36
C ARG A 56 -20.68 -0.69 -13.80
N LEU A 57 -19.54 -0.03 -14.00
CA LEU A 57 -18.94 0.10 -15.32
C LEU A 57 -17.65 -0.72 -15.37
N PRO A 58 -17.27 -1.24 -16.55
CA PRO A 58 -16.00 -1.93 -16.76
C PRO A 58 -14.83 -0.92 -16.77
N VAL A 59 -14.63 -0.24 -15.64
CA VAL A 59 -13.55 0.72 -15.42
C VAL A 59 -12.47 0.05 -14.61
N VAL A 60 -11.26 0.07 -15.16
CA VAL A 60 -10.09 -0.55 -14.57
C VAL A 60 -9.41 0.45 -13.63
N MET A 61 -9.23 0.06 -12.36
CA MET A 61 -8.54 0.88 -11.37
C MET A 61 -7.02 0.85 -11.61
N GLY A 62 -6.40 2.03 -11.60
CA GLY A 62 -4.97 2.17 -11.83
C GLY A 62 -4.31 3.23 -10.94
N LEU A 63 -2.98 3.29 -11.04
CA LEU A 63 -2.17 4.27 -10.31
C LEU A 63 -2.06 5.58 -11.08
N SER A 64 -2.17 6.70 -10.37
CA SER A 64 -2.03 8.03 -10.98
C SER A 64 -0.57 8.50 -11.01
N PHE A 65 -0.14 9.01 -12.16
CA PHE A 65 1.18 9.62 -12.32
C PHE A 65 1.27 11.05 -11.75
N THR A 66 0.13 11.66 -11.40
CA THR A 66 0.08 13.05 -10.90
C THR A 66 0.88 13.28 -9.64
N PHE A 67 0.99 12.28 -8.77
CA PHE A 67 1.70 12.36 -7.48
C PHE A 67 3.00 11.58 -7.47
N LEU A 68 3.39 10.96 -8.60
CA LEU A 68 4.55 10.07 -8.67
C LEU A 68 5.84 10.77 -8.23
N SER A 69 6.09 11.98 -8.75
CA SER A 69 7.28 12.77 -8.42
C SER A 69 7.37 13.08 -6.92
N ALA A 70 6.25 13.45 -6.29
CA ALA A 70 6.20 13.72 -4.85
C ALA A 70 6.48 12.45 -4.04
N MET A 71 5.91 11.31 -4.43
CA MET A 71 6.13 10.03 -3.77
C MET A 71 7.57 9.54 -3.92
N MET A 72 8.17 9.68 -5.10
CA MET A 72 9.59 9.35 -5.33
C MET A 72 10.52 10.21 -4.47
N THR A 73 10.21 11.49 -4.30
CA THR A 73 10.98 12.42 -3.46
C THR A 73 10.91 12.04 -1.97
N LEU A 74 9.76 11.55 -1.52
CA LEU A 74 9.60 11.09 -0.14
C LEU A 74 10.26 9.72 0.06
N ALA A 75 10.04 8.79 -0.86
CA ALA A 75 10.61 7.44 -0.82
C ALA A 75 12.14 7.43 -0.81
N SER A 76 12.77 8.36 -1.52
CA SER A 76 14.23 8.50 -1.56
C SER A 76 14.84 9.04 -0.28
N ARG A 77 14.05 9.74 0.54
CA ARG A 77 14.48 10.18 1.88
C ARG A 77 14.23 9.08 2.89
N ASP A 78 12.99 8.62 2.97
CA ASP A 78 12.58 7.50 3.79
C ASP A 78 11.21 7.01 3.32
N TYR A 79 11.12 5.72 3.02
CA TYR A 79 9.87 5.05 2.68
C TYR A 79 8.83 5.20 3.79
N GLY A 80 9.24 5.26 5.06
CA GLY A 80 8.36 5.59 6.19
C GLY A 80 7.72 6.97 6.09
N LEU A 81 8.44 7.97 5.58
CA LEU A 81 7.88 9.31 5.32
C LEU A 81 6.87 9.28 4.18
N MET A 82 7.12 8.48 3.14
CA MET A 82 6.15 8.29 2.07
C MET A 82 4.85 7.64 2.59
N ILE A 83 4.96 6.63 3.46
CA ILE A 83 3.81 6.00 4.12
C ILE A 83 3.03 7.03 4.95
N GLY A 84 3.75 7.83 5.76
CA GLY A 84 3.15 8.88 6.58
C GLY A 84 2.40 9.91 5.73
N ALA A 85 3.04 10.45 4.68
CA ALA A 85 2.44 11.41 3.77
C ALA A 85 1.19 10.84 3.06
N THR A 86 1.26 9.58 2.61
CA THR A 86 0.12 8.88 1.99
C THR A 86 -1.04 8.72 2.98
N SER A 87 -0.73 8.38 4.22
CA SER A 87 -1.74 8.23 5.29
C SER A 87 -2.42 9.56 5.60
N PHE A 88 -1.66 10.66 5.62
CA PHE A 88 -2.21 12.01 5.75
C PHE A 88 -3.12 12.37 4.58
N ALA A 89 -2.68 12.14 3.34
CA ALA A 89 -3.45 12.44 2.15
C ALA A 89 -4.79 11.69 2.12
N ILE A 90 -4.79 10.39 2.43
CA ILE A 90 -6.01 9.58 2.49
C ILE A 90 -6.89 10.00 3.67
N GLY A 91 -6.31 10.10 4.87
CA GLY A 91 -7.08 10.41 6.09
C GLY A 91 -7.77 11.78 5.99
N ILE A 92 -7.07 12.80 5.51
CA ILE A 92 -7.68 14.12 5.28
C ILE A 92 -8.65 14.06 4.10
N GLY A 93 -8.26 13.46 2.96
CA GLY A 93 -9.08 13.43 1.75
C GLY A 93 -10.43 12.75 1.94
N VAL A 94 -10.46 11.62 2.66
CA VAL A 94 -11.72 10.91 2.95
C VAL A 94 -12.63 11.75 3.84
N THR A 95 -12.09 12.49 4.81
CA THR A 95 -12.89 13.40 5.66
C THR A 95 -13.49 14.60 4.93
N GLN A 96 -13.03 14.91 3.72
CA GLN A 96 -13.63 15.94 2.86
C GLN A 96 -14.84 15.44 2.05
N VAL A 97 -15.23 14.16 2.18
CA VAL A 97 -16.39 13.58 1.50
C VAL A 97 -17.46 13.20 2.55
N PRO A 98 -18.37 14.11 2.92
CA PRO A 98 -19.40 13.86 3.94
C PRO A 98 -20.28 12.66 3.61
N GLU A 99 -20.60 12.48 2.33
CA GLU A 99 -21.39 11.37 1.80
C GLU A 99 -20.79 10.00 2.13
N PHE A 100 -19.45 9.90 2.20
CA PHE A 100 -18.77 8.66 2.55
C PHE A 100 -19.13 8.19 3.97
N PHE A 101 -19.24 9.11 4.93
CA PHE A 101 -19.54 8.80 6.33
C PHE A 101 -21.04 8.68 6.63
N SER A 102 -21.89 9.38 5.88
CA SER A 102 -23.36 9.31 6.02
C SER A 102 -23.94 7.90 5.84
N GLY A 103 -23.20 7.02 5.15
CA GLY A 103 -23.57 5.65 4.90
C GLY A 103 -23.22 4.64 5.99
N MET A 104 -22.42 5.05 6.97
CA MET A 104 -21.87 4.16 7.99
C MET A 104 -22.75 4.12 9.24
N PRO A 105 -22.59 3.10 10.11
CA PRO A 105 -23.21 3.10 11.43
C PRO A 105 -22.91 4.41 12.18
N LYS A 106 -23.90 4.94 12.91
CA LYS A 106 -23.81 6.24 13.60
C LYS A 106 -22.53 6.39 14.43
N ILE A 107 -22.12 5.33 15.13
CA ILE A 107 -20.91 5.31 15.94
C ILE A 107 -19.64 5.65 15.14
N VAL A 108 -19.53 5.21 13.88
CA VAL A 108 -18.37 5.47 13.01
C VAL A 108 -18.48 6.87 12.42
N SER A 109 -19.66 7.26 11.98
CA SER A 109 -19.89 8.62 11.46
C SER A 109 -19.56 9.68 12.51
N ASP A 110 -20.00 9.50 13.76
CA ASP A 110 -19.78 10.49 14.83
C ASP A 110 -18.30 10.63 15.23
N ILE A 111 -17.50 9.56 15.07
CA ILE A 111 -16.06 9.56 15.41
C ILE A 111 -15.22 10.18 14.29
N PHE A 112 -15.53 9.88 13.03
CA PHE A 112 -14.67 10.20 11.89
C PHE A 112 -15.17 11.37 11.02
N ALA A 113 -16.48 11.65 10.98
CA ALA A 113 -16.99 12.78 10.20
C ALA A 113 -16.55 14.10 10.83
N GLY A 114 -15.79 14.90 10.08
CA GLY A 114 -15.25 16.17 10.56
C GLY A 114 -14.04 16.06 11.50
N ASN A 115 -13.49 14.84 11.70
CA ASN A 115 -12.24 14.63 12.45
C ASN A 115 -11.15 14.01 11.56
N PRO A 116 -10.37 14.85 10.83
CA PRO A 116 -9.28 14.38 9.98
C PRO A 116 -8.22 13.59 10.74
N VAL A 117 -7.95 13.93 12.00
CA VAL A 117 -6.88 13.31 12.80
C VAL A 117 -7.17 11.84 13.06
N ALA A 118 -8.42 11.49 13.40
CA ALA A 118 -8.83 10.10 13.60
C ALA A 118 -8.68 9.28 12.31
N GLY A 119 -9.05 9.85 11.16
CA GLY A 119 -8.89 9.21 9.85
C GLY A 119 -7.42 8.93 9.52
N VAL A 120 -6.55 9.93 9.68
CA VAL A 120 -5.10 9.78 9.43
C VAL A 120 -4.49 8.72 10.34
N PHE A 121 -4.87 8.69 11.62
CA PHE A 121 -4.36 7.70 12.57
C PHE A 121 -4.69 6.26 12.13
N VAL A 122 -5.96 5.97 11.84
CA VAL A 122 -6.38 4.61 11.45
C VAL A 122 -5.71 4.18 10.14
N ILE A 123 -5.66 5.07 9.15
CA ILE A 123 -5.02 4.76 7.87
C ILE A 123 -3.51 4.53 8.06
N SER A 124 -2.84 5.35 8.86
CA SER A 124 -1.41 5.16 9.15
C SER A 124 -1.13 3.83 9.84
N MET A 125 -2.00 3.41 10.76
CA MET A 125 -1.88 2.11 11.42
C MET A 125 -2.03 0.96 10.43
N ILE A 126 -3.05 1.01 9.57
CA ILE A 126 -3.29 -0.01 8.54
C ILE A 126 -2.12 -0.08 7.54
N LEU A 127 -1.68 1.06 7.00
CA LEU A 127 -0.58 1.09 6.04
C LEU A 127 0.74 0.67 6.67
N SER A 128 1.01 1.08 7.92
CA SER A 128 2.20 0.66 8.66
C SER A 128 2.24 -0.85 8.91
N LEU A 129 1.09 -1.51 9.02
CA LEU A 129 1.00 -2.97 9.18
C LEU A 129 1.01 -3.72 7.85
N THR A 130 0.42 -3.14 6.80
CA THR A 130 0.20 -3.84 5.53
C THR A 130 1.36 -3.67 4.55
N LEU A 131 2.07 -2.54 4.61
CA LEU A 131 3.14 -2.26 3.68
C LEU A 131 4.43 -3.00 4.08
N PRO A 132 5.18 -3.52 3.08
CA PRO A 132 6.42 -4.22 3.35
C PRO A 132 7.41 -3.26 4.01
N LYS A 133 7.67 -3.49 5.28
CA LYS A 133 8.88 -3.01 5.94
C LYS A 133 9.96 -4.03 5.61
N LYS A 134 11.21 -3.56 5.43
CA LYS A 134 12.37 -4.42 5.13
C LYS A 134 12.26 -5.75 5.88
N VAL A 135 12.19 -6.85 5.12
CA VAL A 135 12.35 -8.19 5.67
C VAL A 135 13.82 -8.32 6.04
N LYS A 136 14.13 -8.52 7.33
CA LYS A 136 15.49 -8.84 7.73
C LYS A 136 15.84 -10.18 7.10
N MET A 137 16.97 -10.28 6.39
CA MET A 137 17.40 -11.55 5.80
C MET A 137 17.61 -12.67 6.84
N GLU A 138 17.74 -12.31 8.12
CA GLU A 138 17.77 -13.23 9.27
C GLU A 138 16.53 -14.12 9.36
N ASP A 139 15.35 -13.68 8.89
CA ASP A 139 14.10 -14.46 8.94
C ASP A 139 13.92 -15.39 7.71
N VAL A 140 14.80 -15.32 6.72
CA VAL A 140 14.74 -16.16 5.50
C VAL A 140 15.80 -17.28 5.53
N GLY A 141 16.89 -17.10 6.29
CA GLY A 141 17.94 -18.12 6.48
C GLY A 141 17.51 -19.32 7.32
N ALA A 142 16.60 -19.11 8.27
CA ALA A 142 16.15 -20.12 9.23
C ALA A 142 15.34 -21.30 8.62
N LEU A 143 15.07 -21.28 7.31
CA LEU A 143 14.40 -22.39 6.61
C LEU A 143 15.28 -23.08 5.56
N THR A 144 16.56 -22.70 5.43
CA THR A 144 17.46 -23.34 4.44
C THR A 144 18.69 -23.99 5.06
N GLU A 145 19.14 -23.59 6.25
CA GLU A 145 20.31 -24.22 6.89
C GLU A 145 19.98 -25.61 7.50
N ASP A 146 18.75 -25.85 7.96
CA ASP A 146 18.37 -27.12 8.58
C ASP A 146 18.12 -28.28 7.60
N THR A 147 18.20 -28.05 6.28
CA THR A 147 18.03 -29.12 5.26
C THR A 147 19.27 -29.40 4.42
N ILE A 148 20.39 -28.71 4.66
CA ILE A 148 21.63 -28.93 3.89
C ILE A 148 22.60 -29.89 4.59
N ASP A 149 22.43 -30.19 5.88
CA ASP A 149 23.36 -31.05 6.64
C ASP A 149 22.81 -32.43 7.04
N SER A 150 22.22 -33.17 6.09
CA SER A 150 22.16 -34.64 6.20
C SER A 150 21.91 -35.33 4.85
N LYS A 151 22.93 -35.36 3.98
CA LYS A 151 23.25 -36.56 3.18
C LYS A 151 24.47 -36.33 2.31
N LYS A 152 25.60 -36.88 2.75
CA LYS A 152 26.55 -37.50 1.83
C LYS A 152 26.94 -38.88 2.37
N PRO A 153 26.77 -39.95 1.58
CA PRO A 153 27.09 -41.30 2.00
C PRO A 153 28.60 -41.56 1.85
N GLU A 154 29.21 -42.12 2.89
CA GLU A 154 30.39 -42.99 2.76
C GLU A 154 29.98 -44.42 3.12
#